data_AF-A0A3B0B578-F1
#
_entry.id   AF-A0A3B0B578-F1
#
_cell.length_a   1.000
_cell.length_b   1.000
_cell.length_c   1.000
_cell.angle_alpha   90.00
_cell.angle_beta   90.00
_cell.angle_gamma   90.00
#
_symmetry.space_group_name_H-M   'P 1'
#
loop_
_entity.id
_entity.type
_entity.pdbx_description
1 polymer ?
#
loop_
_entity_poly.entity_id
_entity_poly.type
_entity_poly.pdbx_seq_one_letter_code
_entity_poly.pdbx_strand_id
1 'polypeptide(L)'
;MALSIEEFRSALVSADGRSSLGLDLTDADAQSVLADPASTQSWYTYWLTTAAAGQMVTPAAQSQAPAPPAAGADAPWGDHDLSRLLPASPEQAPQATQETDGKKRNVGLWVTLSVLGALLLIAAIVVVFAVTTARHWTKVDVPEKPETFHSEQYETGRYDVTMDAVNPCTVDQDWTDCISLMAAQYDATCSGVELTETAATLCKDYLAAIDEMRALDEPGSYVATLGDYGSLARTPELATREVSNNDHAPAVTHEAVCYLGFIGECE
;
A
#
# COMPACT_ATOMS: atom_id res chain seq x y z
N MET A 1 -8.97 28.63 14.05
CA MET A 1 -7.93 28.22 13.09
C MET A 1 -7.51 26.82 13.49
N ALA A 2 -7.41 25.88 12.56
CA ALA A 2 -6.95 24.53 12.90
C ALA A 2 -5.47 24.59 13.31
N LEU A 3 -5.10 23.87 14.38
CA LEU A 3 -3.70 23.67 14.78
C LEU A 3 -2.96 22.98 13.65
N SER A 4 -1.69 23.31 13.45
CA SER A 4 -0.81 22.54 12.56
C SER A 4 -0.49 21.16 13.15
N ILE A 5 0.02 20.25 12.31
CA ILE A 5 0.40 18.89 12.76
C ILE A 5 1.51 18.91 13.82
N GLU A 6 2.45 19.87 13.74
CA GLU A 6 3.54 19.99 14.70
C GLU A 6 3.05 20.51 16.06
N GLU A 7 2.12 21.46 16.04
CA GLU A 7 1.44 21.93 17.25
C GLU A 7 0.60 20.83 17.89
N PHE A 8 -0.09 20.01 17.09
CA PHE A 8 -0.79 18.82 17.55
C PHE A 8 0.15 17.82 18.23
N ARG A 9 1.30 17.51 17.62
CA ARG A 9 2.33 16.64 18.22
C ARG A 9 2.83 17.20 19.54
N SER A 10 3.11 18.51 19.60
CA SER A 10 3.55 19.16 20.85
C SER A 10 2.50 19.08 21.97
N ALA A 11 1.21 19.17 21.64
CA ALA A 11 0.11 19.07 22.59
C ALA A 11 -0.11 17.64 23.11
N LEU A 12 0.27 16.60 22.35
CA LEU A 12 0.20 15.21 22.81
C LEU A 12 1.21 14.89 23.93
N VAL A 13 2.27 15.67 24.08
CA VAL A 13 3.34 15.45 25.08
C VAL A 13 2.83 15.68 26.51
N SER A 14 1.85 16.57 26.70
CA SER A 14 1.32 16.92 28.03
C SER A 14 -0.13 16.49 28.23
N ALA A 15 -0.48 16.10 29.46
CA ALA A 15 -1.84 15.72 29.81
C ALA A 15 -2.85 16.88 29.61
N ASP A 16 -2.44 18.10 29.95
CA ASP A 16 -3.25 19.30 29.74
C ASP A 16 -3.46 19.60 28.25
N GLY A 17 -2.42 19.39 27.42
CA GLY A 17 -2.49 19.54 25.98
C GLY A 17 -3.49 18.57 25.34
N ARG A 18 -3.42 17.29 25.70
CA ARG A 18 -4.38 16.26 25.23
C ARG A 18 -5.82 16.56 25.66
N SER A 19 -5.99 17.02 26.90
CA SER A 19 -7.30 17.43 27.43
C SER A 19 -7.86 18.63 26.67
N SER A 20 -7.02 19.60 26.31
CA SER A 20 -7.43 20.77 25.53
C SER A 20 -7.87 20.43 24.10
N LEU A 21 -7.35 19.33 23.54
CA LEU A 21 -7.75 18.79 22.24
C LEU A 21 -9.02 17.93 22.31
N GLY A 22 -9.51 17.63 23.52
CA GLY A 22 -10.64 16.73 23.74
C GLY A 22 -10.33 15.26 23.46
N LEU A 23 -9.05 14.86 23.55
CA LEU A 23 -8.59 13.50 23.33
C LEU A 23 -8.41 12.77 24.67
N ASP A 24 -9.13 11.67 24.85
CA ASP A 24 -8.98 10.78 26.01
C ASP A 24 -7.89 9.74 25.74
N LEU A 25 -6.63 10.20 25.74
CA LEU A 25 -5.44 9.38 25.50
C LEU A 25 -4.61 9.27 26.79
N THR A 26 -4.23 8.04 27.14
CA THR A 26 -3.27 7.80 28.22
C THR A 26 -1.86 8.26 27.80
N ASP A 27 -0.96 8.45 28.77
CA ASP A 27 0.45 8.79 28.47
C ASP A 27 1.13 7.74 27.58
N ALA A 28 0.82 6.46 27.80
CA ALA A 28 1.39 5.36 27.02
C ALA A 28 0.88 5.38 25.57
N ASP A 29 -0.42 5.66 25.36
CA ASP A 29 -1.00 5.76 24.02
C ASP A 29 -0.46 6.97 23.27
N ALA A 30 -0.32 8.11 23.96
CA ALA A 30 0.24 9.33 23.38
C ALA A 30 1.70 9.12 22.92
N GLN A 31 2.51 8.40 23.72
CA GLN A 31 3.88 8.04 23.32
C GLN A 31 3.89 7.09 22.12
N SER A 32 2.99 6.12 22.06
CA SER A 32 2.85 5.21 20.92
C SER A 32 2.48 5.97 19.64
N VAL A 33 1.54 6.91 19.73
CA VAL A 33 1.13 7.77 18.61
C VAL A 33 2.27 8.67 18.14
N LEU A 34 3.08 9.21 19.07
CA LEU A 34 4.22 10.08 18.73
C LEU A 34 5.38 9.31 18.09
N ALA A 35 5.58 8.06 18.48
CA ALA A 35 6.66 7.19 17.99
C ALA A 35 6.46 6.74 16.53
N ASP A 36 5.22 6.72 16.05
CA ASP A 36 4.89 6.36 14.66
C ASP A 36 4.30 7.56 13.88
N PRO A 37 5.01 8.08 12.85
CA PRO A 37 4.53 9.17 12.01
C PRO A 37 3.18 8.88 11.33
N ALA A 38 2.92 7.65 10.90
CA ALA A 38 1.67 7.28 10.24
C ALA A 38 0.49 7.33 11.22
N SER A 39 0.69 6.81 12.43
CA SER A 39 -0.27 6.93 13.53
C SER A 39 -0.56 8.38 13.90
N THR A 40 0.47 9.23 14.02
CA THR A 40 0.29 10.67 14.26
C THR A 40 -0.62 11.31 13.20
N GLN A 41 -0.38 11.02 11.92
CA GLN A 41 -1.14 11.61 10.82
C GLN A 41 -2.60 11.13 10.79
N SER A 42 -2.84 9.86 11.11
CA SER A 42 -4.18 9.29 11.28
C SER A 42 -4.94 9.97 12.42
N TRP A 43 -4.30 10.11 13.60
CA TRP A 43 -4.89 10.76 14.77
C TRP A 43 -5.17 12.25 14.55
N TYR A 44 -4.28 12.96 13.87
CA TYR A 44 -4.48 14.36 13.51
C TYR A 44 -5.67 14.54 12.57
N THR A 45 -5.82 13.65 11.57
CA THR A 45 -6.97 13.68 10.64
C THR A 45 -8.29 13.35 11.36
N TYR A 46 -8.27 12.35 12.25
CA TYR A 46 -9.40 12.02 13.10
C TYR A 46 -9.78 13.20 14.02
N TRP A 47 -8.80 13.85 14.62
CA TRP A 47 -9.03 15.05 15.44
C TRP A 47 -9.62 16.20 14.62
N LEU A 48 -9.11 16.49 13.42
CA LEU A 48 -9.66 17.53 12.55
C LEU A 48 -11.12 17.25 12.17
N THR A 49 -11.47 15.99 11.91
CA THR A 49 -12.83 15.60 11.55
C THR A 49 -13.79 15.63 12.74
N THR A 50 -13.32 15.29 13.94
CA THR A 50 -14.13 15.33 15.18
C THR A 50 -14.23 16.72 15.80
N ALA A 51 -13.18 17.55 15.73
CA ALA A 51 -13.20 18.94 16.13
C ALA A 51 -14.18 19.78 15.30
N ALA A 52 -14.36 19.42 14.02
CA ALA A 52 -15.37 20.03 13.15
C ALA A 52 -16.81 19.58 13.47
N ALA A 53 -16.99 18.45 14.17
CA ALA A 53 -18.30 17.82 14.40
C ALA A 53 -18.94 18.14 15.76
N GLY A 54 -18.24 18.80 16.69
CA GLY A 54 -18.81 19.22 17.98
C GLY A 54 -19.34 18.04 18.81
N GLN A 55 -18.44 17.42 19.57
CA GLN A 55 -18.63 16.39 20.62
C GLN A 55 -18.66 14.90 20.23
N MET A 56 -17.75 14.19 20.92
CA MET A 56 -17.81 12.83 21.48
C MET A 56 -18.20 11.66 20.57
N VAL A 57 -17.18 11.00 20.01
CA VAL A 57 -17.23 9.55 19.74
C VAL A 57 -15.85 8.94 20.00
N THR A 58 -15.66 8.26 21.13
CA THR A 58 -14.46 7.46 21.42
C THR A 58 -14.30 6.36 20.36
N PRO A 59 -13.18 6.23 19.63
CA PRO A 59 -12.95 5.06 18.79
C PRO A 59 -12.51 3.91 19.69
N ALA A 60 -13.35 2.88 19.81
CA ALA A 60 -12.95 1.61 20.35
C ALA A 60 -11.86 0.98 19.46
N ALA A 61 -10.75 0.57 20.07
CA ALA A 61 -9.71 -0.22 19.43
C ALA A 61 -10.32 -1.46 18.76
N GLN A 62 -10.28 -1.52 17.43
CA GLN A 62 -10.73 -2.68 16.66
C GLN A 62 -9.62 -3.74 16.64
N SER A 63 -9.64 -4.64 17.62
CA SER A 63 -9.07 -5.98 17.47
C SER A 63 -10.10 -6.85 16.75
N GLN A 64 -9.90 -7.13 15.46
CA GLN A 64 -10.68 -8.15 14.74
C GLN A 64 -9.88 -9.44 14.64
N ALA A 65 -10.25 -10.42 15.47
CA ALA A 65 -10.03 -11.84 15.21
C ALA A 65 -11.40 -12.47 14.94
N PRO A 66 -11.64 -13.15 13.80
CA PRO A 66 -12.90 -13.84 13.59
C PRO A 66 -12.86 -15.23 14.24
N ALA A 67 -13.67 -15.42 15.29
CA ALA A 67 -14.06 -16.73 15.78
C ALA A 67 -15.29 -17.24 14.97
N PRO A 68 -15.35 -18.55 14.63
CA PRO A 68 -16.51 -19.13 13.94
C PRO A 68 -17.67 -19.44 14.91
N PRO A 69 -18.94 -19.27 14.53
CA PRO A 69 -20.06 -19.82 15.27
C PRO A 69 -20.35 -21.29 14.90
N ALA A 70 -20.96 -21.95 15.88
CA ALA A 70 -21.00 -23.38 16.13
C ALA A 70 -22.07 -24.19 15.37
N ALA A 71 -21.95 -25.51 15.55
CA ALA A 71 -22.78 -26.59 15.03
C ALA A 71 -24.18 -26.74 15.67
N GLY A 72 -25.05 -27.47 14.96
CA GLY A 72 -26.33 -28.07 15.40
C GLY A 72 -27.51 -27.66 14.50
N ALA A 73 -28.49 -28.47 14.11
CA ALA A 73 -28.82 -29.89 14.30
C ALA A 73 -29.95 -30.26 13.29
N ASP A 74 -30.25 -31.55 13.21
CA ASP A 74 -31.09 -32.30 12.26
C ASP A 74 -32.56 -31.87 11.94
N ALA A 75 -33.00 -32.40 10.78
CA ALA A 75 -34.27 -33.13 10.51
C ALA A 75 -35.29 -32.48 9.52
N PRO A 76 -36.29 -33.23 8.97
CA PRO A 76 -36.27 -33.79 7.60
C PRO A 76 -37.56 -33.50 6.76
N TRP A 77 -37.70 -34.22 5.62
CA TRP A 77 -38.90 -34.48 4.78
C TRP A 77 -39.04 -33.70 3.46
N GLY A 78 -39.24 -34.46 2.37
CA GLY A 78 -39.61 -33.94 1.05
C GLY A 78 -39.56 -35.00 -0.06
N ASP A 79 -40.30 -36.09 0.13
CA ASP A 79 -40.52 -37.17 -0.84
C ASP A 79 -41.43 -36.69 -1.99
N HIS A 80 -40.97 -36.78 -3.24
CA HIS A 80 -41.80 -36.47 -4.42
C HIS A 80 -41.79 -37.64 -5.42
N ASP A 81 -42.73 -38.53 -5.11
CA ASP A 81 -43.27 -39.62 -5.92
C ASP A 81 -43.77 -39.14 -7.31
N LEU A 82 -43.23 -39.72 -8.38
CA LEU A 82 -43.65 -39.51 -9.78
C LEU A 82 -44.64 -40.58 -10.27
N SER A 83 -45.30 -41.31 -9.37
CA SER A 83 -46.15 -42.45 -9.70
C SER A 83 -47.65 -42.12 -9.68
N ARG A 84 -48.10 -41.07 -10.38
CA ARG A 84 -49.53 -40.90 -10.70
C ARG A 84 -49.74 -39.74 -11.65
N LEU A 85 -50.06 -40.03 -12.91
CA LEU A 85 -51.12 -39.38 -13.72
C LEU A 85 -51.15 -40.07 -15.10
N LEU A 86 -51.79 -41.24 -15.12
CA LEU A 86 -52.49 -41.76 -16.31
C LEU A 86 -53.94 -41.27 -16.23
N PRO A 87 -54.59 -40.99 -17.36
CA PRO A 87 -55.58 -41.95 -17.90
C PRO A 87 -55.52 -41.97 -19.45
N ALA A 88 -56.13 -42.86 -20.22
CA ALA A 88 -56.78 -44.16 -20.09
C ALA A 88 -56.88 -44.68 -21.54
N SER A 89 -56.76 -45.99 -21.76
CA SER A 89 -57.04 -46.63 -23.05
C SER A 89 -58.51 -46.45 -23.48
N PRO A 90 -58.80 -46.64 -24.77
CA PRO A 90 -59.53 -47.88 -25.05
C PRO A 90 -58.89 -48.74 -26.15
N GLU A 91 -59.02 -50.02 -25.88
CA GLU A 91 -58.80 -51.18 -26.70
C GLU A 91 -59.73 -51.20 -27.92
N GLN A 92 -59.19 -51.45 -29.11
CA GLN A 92 -59.97 -52.08 -30.19
C GLN A 92 -59.09 -52.89 -31.15
N ALA A 93 -59.60 -54.08 -31.45
CA ALA A 93 -58.95 -55.28 -31.97
C ALA A 93 -58.57 -55.21 -33.48
N PRO A 94 -57.84 -56.22 -34.00
CA PRO A 94 -57.14 -56.14 -35.28
C PRO A 94 -58.04 -56.58 -36.45
N GLN A 95 -58.00 -55.87 -37.58
CA GLN A 95 -58.44 -56.42 -38.86
C GLN A 95 -57.62 -55.90 -40.05
N ALA A 96 -57.09 -56.87 -40.78
CA ALA A 96 -57.03 -57.01 -42.23
C ALA A 96 -56.40 -55.88 -43.08
N THR A 97 -55.28 -56.24 -43.68
CA THR A 97 -54.96 -56.07 -45.11
C THR A 97 -56.03 -55.37 -45.95
N GLN A 98 -55.64 -54.27 -46.59
CA GLN A 98 -55.92 -54.07 -48.02
C GLN A 98 -54.89 -53.11 -48.63
N GLU A 99 -54.11 -53.66 -49.55
CA GLU A 99 -53.53 -52.92 -50.66
C GLU A 99 -54.59 -52.01 -51.28
N THR A 100 -54.27 -50.73 -51.40
CA THR A 100 -54.80 -49.92 -52.50
C THR A 100 -53.61 -49.33 -53.23
N ASP A 101 -53.26 -50.03 -54.30
CA ASP A 101 -52.57 -49.49 -55.46
C ASP A 101 -53.33 -48.24 -55.94
N GLY A 102 -52.60 -47.16 -56.24
CA GLY A 102 -53.23 -45.87 -56.52
C GLY A 102 -52.33 -44.64 -56.44
N LYS A 103 -51.09 -44.73 -56.95
CA LYS A 103 -50.33 -43.59 -57.51
C LYS A 103 -50.28 -42.29 -56.68
N LYS A 104 -49.48 -42.27 -55.60
CA LYS A 104 -48.93 -41.04 -54.98
C LYS A 104 -47.50 -41.26 -54.48
N ARG A 105 -46.63 -41.75 -55.36
CA ARG A 105 -45.21 -42.09 -55.09
C ARG A 105 -44.36 -40.92 -54.56
N ASN A 106 -44.88 -39.69 -54.56
CA ASN A 106 -44.13 -38.50 -54.16
C ASN A 106 -44.55 -37.95 -52.79
N VAL A 107 -45.71 -38.33 -52.22
CA VAL A 107 -46.22 -37.66 -50.99
C VAL A 107 -45.37 -37.99 -49.76
N GLY A 108 -44.92 -39.24 -49.60
CA GLY A 108 -44.02 -39.63 -48.50
C GLY A 108 -42.65 -38.93 -48.59
N LEU A 109 -42.15 -38.72 -49.80
CA LEU A 109 -40.89 -38.00 -50.05
C LEU A 109 -41.03 -36.51 -49.70
N TRP A 110 -42.16 -35.86 -50.04
CA TRP A 110 -42.40 -34.45 -49.72
C TRP A 110 -42.56 -34.21 -48.21
N VAL A 111 -43.18 -35.16 -47.49
CA VAL A 111 -43.30 -35.07 -46.02
C VAL A 111 -41.94 -35.22 -45.35
N THR A 112 -41.11 -36.17 -45.77
CA THR A 112 -39.75 -36.32 -45.19
C THR A 112 -38.88 -35.10 -45.50
N LEU A 113 -38.95 -34.55 -46.72
CA LEU A 113 -38.20 -33.35 -47.10
C LEU A 113 -38.68 -32.10 -46.32
N SER A 114 -39.98 -31.99 -46.05
CA SER A 114 -40.53 -30.92 -45.21
C SER A 114 -40.08 -31.04 -43.75
N VAL A 115 -40.06 -32.25 -43.19
CA VAL A 115 -39.60 -32.50 -41.81
C VAL A 115 -38.10 -32.20 -41.70
N LEU A 116 -37.31 -32.63 -42.67
CA LEU A 116 -35.86 -32.40 -42.69
C LEU A 116 -35.53 -30.92 -42.88
N GLY A 117 -36.30 -30.22 -43.72
CA GLY A 117 -36.22 -28.77 -43.88
C GLY A 117 -36.57 -28.01 -42.60
N ALA A 118 -37.63 -28.42 -41.89
CA ALA A 118 -38.00 -27.83 -40.61
C ALA A 118 -36.92 -28.04 -39.55
N LEU A 119 -36.31 -29.23 -39.47
CA LEU A 119 -35.21 -29.52 -38.55
C LEU A 119 -33.97 -28.65 -38.83
N LEU A 120 -33.60 -28.50 -40.10
CA LEU A 120 -32.49 -27.61 -40.48
C LEU A 120 -32.79 -26.14 -40.14
N LEU A 121 -34.04 -25.70 -40.34
CA LEU A 121 -34.45 -24.34 -40.02
C LEU A 121 -34.45 -24.08 -38.51
N ILE A 122 -34.93 -25.04 -37.70
CA ILE A 122 -34.85 -24.98 -36.24
C ILE A 122 -33.39 -24.92 -35.79
N ALA A 123 -32.53 -25.78 -36.35
CA ALA A 123 -31.10 -25.77 -36.02
C ALA A 123 -30.46 -24.40 -36.35
N ALA A 124 -30.79 -23.81 -37.51
CA ALA A 124 -30.30 -22.48 -37.87
C ALA A 124 -30.78 -21.39 -36.91
N ILE A 125 -32.06 -21.41 -36.50
CA ILE A 125 -32.62 -20.46 -35.53
C ILE A 125 -31.88 -20.57 -34.20
N VAL A 126 -31.64 -21.79 -33.70
CA VAL A 126 -30.92 -22.02 -32.44
C VAL A 126 -29.49 -21.47 -32.51
N VAL A 127 -28.78 -21.68 -33.62
CA VAL A 127 -27.43 -21.13 -33.81
C VAL A 127 -27.43 -19.60 -33.79
N VAL A 128 -28.35 -18.96 -34.52
CA VAL A 128 -28.46 -17.50 -34.52
C VAL A 128 -28.81 -16.96 -33.13
N PHE A 129 -29.75 -17.60 -32.43
CA PHE A 129 -30.13 -17.20 -31.08
C PHE A 129 -28.95 -17.35 -30.11
N ALA A 130 -28.20 -18.45 -30.18
CA ALA A 130 -27.03 -18.68 -29.35
C ALA A 130 -25.96 -17.59 -29.53
N VAL A 131 -25.65 -17.22 -30.78
CA VAL A 131 -24.63 -16.21 -31.09
C VAL A 131 -25.11 -14.80 -30.70
N THR A 132 -26.37 -14.47 -30.97
CA THR A 132 -26.91 -13.11 -30.70
C THR A 132 -27.16 -12.83 -29.22
N THR A 133 -27.34 -13.88 -28.41
CA THR A 133 -27.55 -13.77 -26.95
C THR A 133 -26.31 -14.13 -26.13
N ALA A 134 -25.17 -14.37 -26.79
CA ALA A 134 -23.91 -14.67 -26.13
C ALA A 134 -23.50 -13.51 -25.20
N ARG A 135 -23.10 -13.84 -23.98
CA ARG A 135 -22.52 -12.87 -23.05
C ARG A 135 -21.01 -12.86 -23.24
N HIS A 136 -20.48 -11.68 -23.47
CA HIS A 136 -19.05 -11.43 -23.61
C HIS A 136 -18.57 -10.62 -22.41
N TRP A 137 -17.44 -11.01 -21.84
CA TRP A 137 -16.75 -10.20 -20.83
C TRP A 137 -15.25 -10.42 -20.90
N THR A 138 -14.52 -9.50 -20.29
CA THR A 138 -13.07 -9.61 -20.15
C THR A 138 -12.77 -10.32 -18.85
N LYS A 139 -12.29 -11.55 -18.94
CA LYS A 139 -11.86 -12.32 -17.77
C LYS A 139 -10.39 -12.04 -17.49
N VAL A 140 -10.09 -11.71 -16.24
CA VAL A 140 -8.73 -11.49 -15.77
C VAL A 140 -8.13 -12.83 -15.35
N ASP A 141 -7.16 -13.34 -16.11
CA ASP A 141 -6.47 -14.60 -15.81
C ASP A 141 -5.39 -14.39 -14.76
N VAL A 142 -4.63 -13.30 -14.94
CA VAL A 142 -3.59 -12.88 -14.01
C VAL A 142 -3.86 -11.42 -13.69
N PRO A 143 -4.10 -11.08 -12.41
CA PRO A 143 -4.32 -9.70 -12.00
C PRO A 143 -3.08 -8.85 -12.31
N GLU A 144 -3.31 -7.54 -12.44
CA GLU A 144 -2.20 -6.59 -12.56
C GLU A 144 -1.27 -6.72 -11.35
N LYS A 145 0.03 -6.78 -11.62
CA LYS A 145 1.06 -6.73 -10.60
C LYS A 145 1.55 -5.29 -10.51
N PRO A 146 1.20 -4.54 -9.45
CA PRO A 146 1.69 -3.18 -9.28
C PRO A 146 3.21 -3.20 -9.10
N GLU A 147 3.84 -2.09 -9.49
CA GLU A 147 5.26 -1.90 -9.28
C GLU A 147 5.59 -1.84 -7.79
N THR A 148 6.71 -2.48 -7.43
CA THR A 148 7.24 -2.43 -6.07
C THR A 148 8.47 -1.53 -6.02
N PHE A 149 8.70 -0.92 -4.86
CA PHE A 149 9.78 0.02 -4.63
C PHE A 149 10.63 -0.45 -3.45
N HIS A 150 11.93 -0.16 -3.49
CA HIS A 150 12.82 -0.29 -2.35
C HIS A 150 13.53 1.02 -2.06
N SER A 151 13.95 1.20 -0.81
CA SER A 151 14.68 2.39 -0.38
C SER A 151 16.18 2.16 -0.52
N GLU A 152 16.86 3.09 -1.17
CA GLU A 152 18.33 3.11 -1.31
C GLU A 152 18.88 4.40 -0.66
N GLN A 153 19.96 4.27 0.11
CA GLN A 153 20.70 5.41 0.65
C GLN A 153 21.79 5.83 -0.33
N TYR A 154 21.95 7.13 -0.54
CA TYR A 154 22.99 7.70 -1.38
C TYR A 154 23.62 8.94 -0.73
N GLU A 155 24.90 9.18 -1.02
CA GLU A 155 25.60 10.39 -0.57
C GLU A 155 25.07 11.61 -1.31
N THR A 156 24.73 12.67 -0.57
CA THR A 156 24.21 13.92 -1.16
C THR A 156 25.33 14.75 -1.81
N GLY A 157 26.59 14.44 -1.51
CA GLY A 157 27.76 15.25 -1.84
C GLY A 157 28.05 16.33 -0.79
N ARG A 158 27.17 16.49 0.21
CA ARG A 158 27.39 17.37 1.36
C ARG A 158 27.92 16.57 2.55
N TYR A 159 28.56 17.27 3.47
CA TYR A 159 29.14 16.68 4.66
C TYR A 159 28.61 17.34 5.92
N ASP A 160 28.30 16.51 6.90
CA ASP A 160 28.04 16.94 8.26
C ASP A 160 29.35 16.94 9.06
N VAL A 161 29.45 17.86 10.02
CA VAL A 161 30.61 18.01 10.89
C VAL A 161 30.11 18.05 12.32
N THR A 162 30.73 17.24 13.16
CA THR A 162 30.44 17.18 14.59
C THR A 162 31.71 17.51 15.37
N MET A 163 31.52 18.05 16.57
CA MET A 163 32.59 18.32 17.52
C MET A 163 32.33 17.45 18.75
N ASP A 164 33.33 16.68 19.16
CA ASP A 164 33.26 15.92 20.40
C ASP A 164 33.61 16.80 21.62
N ALA A 165 33.73 16.19 22.80
CA ALA A 165 34.14 16.88 24.02
C ALA A 165 35.66 16.74 24.31
N VAL A 166 36.43 16.17 23.39
CA VAL A 166 37.85 15.87 23.58
C VAL A 166 38.66 17.02 23.00
N ASN A 167 39.16 17.88 23.88
CA ASN A 167 40.00 19.00 23.47
C ASN A 167 41.25 18.48 22.74
N PRO A 168 41.54 19.00 21.54
CA PRO A 168 42.69 18.54 20.78
C PRO A 168 44.01 18.99 21.42
N CYS A 169 43.99 20.09 22.17
CA CYS A 169 45.14 20.60 22.89
C CYS A 169 45.29 19.96 24.28
N THR A 170 46.48 20.10 24.86
CA THR A 170 46.77 19.65 26.23
C THR A 170 47.20 20.81 27.10
N VAL A 171 46.97 20.71 28.42
CA VAL A 171 47.50 21.68 29.40
C VAL A 171 49.03 21.70 29.32
N ASP A 172 49.63 22.88 29.49
CA ASP A 172 51.06 23.14 29.35
C ASP A 172 51.63 22.93 27.94
N GLN A 173 50.78 22.74 26.92
CA GLN A 173 51.19 22.78 25.52
C GLN A 173 51.54 24.22 25.12
N ASP A 174 52.52 24.38 24.24
CA ASP A 174 52.79 25.65 23.57
C ASP A 174 51.53 26.16 22.85
N TRP A 175 51.22 27.44 23.03
CA TRP A 175 49.99 28.03 22.50
C TRP A 175 49.95 28.01 20.97
N THR A 176 51.08 28.28 20.31
CA THR A 176 51.19 28.24 18.85
C THR A 176 51.02 26.82 18.31
N ASP A 177 51.51 25.80 19.02
CA ASP A 177 51.28 24.39 18.67
C ASP A 177 49.80 24.02 18.77
N CYS A 178 49.10 24.50 19.82
CA CYS A 178 47.66 24.28 19.99
C CYS A 178 46.85 24.93 18.85
N ILE A 179 47.15 26.19 18.50
CA ILE A 179 46.54 26.88 17.35
C ILE A 179 46.75 26.08 16.06
N SER A 180 47.98 25.62 15.82
CA SER A 180 48.33 24.89 14.60
C SER A 180 47.59 23.56 14.50
N LEU A 181 47.41 22.87 15.63
CA LEU A 181 46.64 21.64 15.71
C LEU A 181 45.16 21.86 15.40
N MET A 182 44.54 22.88 16.01
CA MET A 182 43.13 23.22 15.73
C MET A 182 42.95 23.65 14.27
N ALA A 183 43.86 24.45 13.72
CA ALA A 183 43.84 24.83 12.30
C ALA A 183 43.94 23.60 11.38
N ALA A 184 44.81 22.65 11.69
CA ALA A 184 44.92 21.41 10.92
C ALA A 184 43.62 20.57 10.96
N GLN A 185 42.92 20.54 12.10
CA GLN A 185 41.62 19.87 12.18
C GLN A 185 40.55 20.57 11.35
N TYR A 186 40.48 21.90 11.43
CA TYR A 186 39.59 22.70 10.60
C TYR A 186 39.85 22.44 9.11
N ASP A 187 41.11 22.47 8.67
CA ASP A 187 41.46 22.23 7.27
C ASP A 187 41.07 20.82 6.83
N ALA A 188 41.28 19.81 7.67
CA ALA A 188 40.95 18.42 7.36
C ALA A 188 39.44 18.16 7.26
N THR A 189 38.64 18.84 8.08
CA THR A 189 37.20 18.53 8.23
C THR A 189 36.29 19.54 7.54
N CYS A 190 36.59 20.83 7.63
CA CYS A 190 35.72 21.91 7.17
C CYS A 190 36.12 22.47 5.81
N SER A 191 37.41 22.46 5.45
CA SER A 191 37.87 23.12 4.23
C SER A 191 37.66 22.27 2.97
N GLY A 192 37.37 22.93 1.84
CA GLY A 192 37.36 22.31 0.51
C GLY A 192 36.21 21.35 0.22
N VAL A 193 35.16 21.34 1.05
CA VAL A 193 33.99 20.46 0.89
C VAL A 193 32.68 21.26 0.98
N GLU A 194 31.60 20.70 0.43
CA GLU A 194 30.26 21.25 0.61
C GLU A 194 29.68 20.77 1.94
N LEU A 195 29.25 21.70 2.80
CA LEU A 195 28.81 21.39 4.17
C LEU A 195 27.28 21.46 4.30
N THR A 196 26.74 20.74 5.28
CA THR A 196 25.38 20.99 5.79
C THR A 196 25.32 22.39 6.41
N GLU A 197 24.11 22.95 6.55
CA GLU A 197 23.95 24.30 7.15
C GLU A 197 24.45 24.34 8.61
N THR A 198 24.14 23.29 9.37
CA THR A 198 24.61 23.09 10.73
C THR A 198 26.13 22.96 10.79
N ALA A 199 26.72 22.12 9.93
CA ALA A 199 28.17 21.94 9.86
C ALA A 199 28.89 23.23 9.45
N ALA A 200 28.35 23.98 8.51
CA ALA A 200 28.91 25.27 8.09
C ALA A 200 28.95 26.27 9.25
N THR A 201 27.91 26.29 10.09
CA THR A 201 27.86 27.13 11.29
C THR A 201 28.91 26.70 12.31
N LEU A 202 28.97 25.40 12.64
CA LEU A 202 29.97 24.85 13.56
C LEU A 202 31.40 25.16 13.09
N CYS A 203 31.70 24.90 11.82
CA CYS A 203 33.02 25.18 11.23
C CYS A 203 33.36 26.68 11.26
N LYS A 204 32.39 27.56 11.05
CA LYS A 204 32.60 29.02 11.13
C LYS A 204 32.94 29.44 12.57
N ASP A 205 32.21 28.92 13.56
CA ASP A 205 32.46 29.22 14.97
C ASP A 205 33.83 28.68 15.40
N TYR A 206 34.19 27.47 14.95
CA TYR A 206 35.50 26.87 15.19
C TYR A 206 36.65 27.71 14.59
N LEU A 207 36.48 28.22 13.38
CA LEU A 207 37.46 29.11 12.75
C LEU A 207 37.60 30.44 13.51
N ALA A 208 36.48 31.02 13.95
CA ALA A 208 36.49 32.25 14.74
C ALA A 208 37.25 32.06 16.06
N ALA A 209 37.13 30.90 16.70
CA ALA A 209 37.90 30.56 17.90
C ALA A 209 39.41 30.49 17.62
N ILE A 210 39.81 29.86 16.51
CA ILE A 210 41.21 29.81 16.08
C ILE A 210 41.75 31.23 15.86
N ASP A 211 40.97 32.11 15.23
CA ASP A 211 41.38 33.49 14.97
C ASP A 211 41.48 34.32 16.26
N GLU A 212 40.60 34.09 17.23
CA GLU A 212 40.71 34.68 18.57
C GLU A 212 41.99 34.20 19.28
N MET A 213 42.29 32.90 19.23
CA MET A 213 43.52 32.36 19.82
C MET A 213 44.77 32.96 19.20
N ARG A 214 44.79 33.13 17.86
CA ARG A 214 45.88 33.79 17.14
C ARG A 214 46.05 35.25 17.54
N ALA A 215 44.95 35.96 17.79
CA ALA A 215 44.99 37.36 18.21
C ALA A 215 45.58 37.53 19.63
N LEU A 216 45.47 36.49 20.46
CA LEU A 216 46.00 36.43 21.83
C LEU A 216 47.39 35.76 21.93
N ASP A 217 47.97 35.34 20.80
CA ASP A 217 49.25 34.62 20.78
C ASP A 217 50.42 35.53 21.18
N GLU A 218 51.10 35.18 22.26
CA GLU A 218 52.30 35.85 22.76
C GLU A 218 53.48 34.86 22.85
N PRO A 219 54.73 35.29 22.54
CA PRO A 219 55.89 34.43 22.64
C PRO A 219 56.08 33.83 24.04
N GLY A 220 56.15 32.50 24.11
CA GLY A 220 56.30 31.76 25.37
C GLY A 220 55.00 31.59 26.16
N SER A 221 53.84 31.81 25.54
CA SER A 221 52.54 31.48 26.11
C SER A 221 52.24 29.98 26.01
N TYR A 222 51.50 29.48 27.00
CA TYR A 222 51.14 28.07 27.13
C TYR A 222 49.64 27.94 27.46
N VAL A 223 49.05 26.80 27.10
CA VAL A 223 47.65 26.48 27.39
C VAL A 223 47.46 26.29 28.90
N ALA A 224 46.82 27.27 29.55
CA ALA A 224 46.53 27.24 30.99
C ALA A 224 45.34 26.35 31.35
N THR A 225 44.29 26.34 30.52
CA THR A 225 43.07 25.55 30.72
C THR A 225 42.53 25.08 29.39
N LEU A 226 41.94 23.88 29.36
CA LEU A 226 41.23 23.37 28.18
C LEU A 226 39.87 24.06 28.10
N GLY A 227 39.62 24.78 27.01
CA GLY A 227 38.30 25.34 26.70
C GLY A 227 37.32 24.28 26.20
N ASP A 228 36.14 24.71 25.78
CA ASP A 228 35.03 23.81 25.38
C ASP A 228 35.15 23.26 23.94
N TYR A 229 36.20 23.64 23.19
CA TYR A 229 36.39 23.17 21.83
C TYR A 229 36.99 21.76 21.81
N GLY A 230 36.27 20.83 21.19
CA GLY A 230 36.72 19.46 21.00
C GLY A 230 37.31 19.19 19.62
N SER A 231 37.45 17.91 19.31
CA SER A 231 37.95 17.43 18.04
C SER A 231 36.82 17.36 17.01
N LEU A 232 37.13 17.75 15.78
CA LEU A 232 36.18 17.74 14.67
C LEU A 232 36.18 16.39 13.96
N ALA A 233 34.99 15.90 13.63
CA ALA A 233 34.78 14.71 12.81
C ALA A 233 33.80 15.02 11.66
N ARG A 234 34.14 14.55 10.46
CA ARG A 234 33.33 14.72 9.25
C ARG A 234 32.70 13.41 8.82
N THR A 235 31.41 13.46 8.49
CA THR A 235 30.66 12.34 7.92
C THR A 235 29.86 12.78 6.69
N PRO A 236 29.80 11.97 5.61
CA PRO A 236 28.97 12.31 4.46
C PRO A 236 27.49 12.33 4.86
N GLU A 237 26.75 13.32 4.37
CA GLU A 237 25.30 13.37 4.51
C GLU A 237 24.68 12.35 3.54
N LEU A 238 23.80 11.51 4.08
CA LEU A 238 23.07 10.49 3.32
C LEU A 238 21.62 10.92 3.16
N ALA A 239 21.09 10.74 1.95
CA ALA A 239 19.67 10.86 1.66
C ALA A 239 19.11 9.51 1.18
N THR A 240 17.79 9.38 1.28
CA THR A 240 17.07 8.19 0.83
C THR A 240 16.30 8.51 -0.44
N ARG A 241 16.34 7.60 -1.41
CA ARG A 241 15.43 7.62 -2.57
C ARG A 241 14.69 6.30 -2.69
N GLU A 242 13.47 6.36 -3.20
CA GLU A 242 12.76 5.17 -3.64
C GLU A 242 13.20 4.82 -5.05
N VAL A 243 13.59 3.56 -5.23
CA VAL A 243 14.02 2.99 -6.51
C VAL A 243 13.02 1.92 -6.89
N SER A 244 12.49 2.02 -8.10
CA SER A 244 11.58 1.03 -8.65
C SER A 244 12.31 -0.30 -8.88
N ASN A 245 11.63 -1.40 -8.58
CA ASN A 245 12.11 -2.75 -8.89
C ASN A 245 11.89 -3.13 -10.36
N ASN A 246 11.28 -2.24 -11.16
CA ASN A 246 10.92 -2.44 -12.56
C ASN A 246 10.18 -3.77 -12.79
N ASP A 247 9.26 -4.07 -11.87
CA ASP A 247 8.59 -5.37 -11.78
C ASP A 247 7.07 -5.28 -11.96
N HIS A 248 6.61 -4.13 -12.50
CA HIS A 248 5.25 -3.94 -13.00
C HIS A 248 4.94 -4.97 -14.08
N ALA A 249 3.75 -5.58 -13.98
CA ALA A 249 3.20 -6.38 -15.06
C ALA A 249 1.71 -6.06 -15.23
N PRO A 250 1.25 -5.74 -16.45
CA PRO A 250 -0.16 -5.48 -16.70
C PRO A 250 -1.00 -6.75 -16.48
N ALA A 251 -2.28 -6.57 -16.20
CA ALA A 251 -3.20 -7.70 -16.12
C ALA A 251 -3.22 -8.47 -17.45
N VAL A 252 -3.17 -9.80 -17.36
CA VAL A 252 -3.38 -10.67 -18.50
C VAL A 252 -4.86 -11.02 -18.56
N THR A 253 -5.50 -10.68 -19.66
CA THR A 253 -6.95 -10.86 -19.84
C THR A 253 -7.27 -11.55 -21.15
N HIS A 254 -8.33 -12.33 -21.16
CA HIS A 254 -8.93 -12.84 -22.40
C HIS A 254 -10.42 -12.52 -22.47
N GLU A 255 -10.96 -12.56 -23.67
CA GLU A 255 -12.40 -12.46 -23.90
C GLU A 255 -13.05 -13.81 -23.63
N ALA A 256 -13.90 -13.85 -22.60
CA ALA A 256 -14.71 -15.01 -22.28
C ALA A 256 -16.10 -14.87 -22.91
N VAL A 257 -16.63 -15.97 -23.41
CA VAL A 257 -17.93 -16.02 -24.09
C VAL A 257 -18.77 -17.16 -23.52
N CYS A 258 -19.98 -16.83 -23.09
CA CYS A 258 -20.99 -17.78 -22.64
C CYS A 258 -22.17 -17.80 -23.63
N TYR A 259 -22.35 -18.90 -24.34
CA TYR A 259 -23.48 -19.15 -25.23
C TYR A 259 -24.60 -19.87 -24.46
N LEU A 260 -25.83 -19.41 -24.64
CA LEU A 260 -27.05 -20.03 -24.08
C LEU A 260 -27.04 -20.20 -22.55
N GLY A 261 -26.09 -19.59 -21.83
CA GLY A 261 -25.95 -19.69 -20.38
C GLY A 261 -25.23 -20.94 -19.86
N PHE A 262 -24.71 -21.81 -20.74
CA PHE A 262 -24.04 -23.05 -20.29
C PHE A 262 -22.93 -23.57 -21.22
N ILE A 263 -22.74 -23.00 -22.41
CA ILE A 263 -21.69 -23.42 -23.36
C ILE A 263 -20.61 -22.35 -23.39
N GLY A 264 -19.37 -22.73 -23.05
CA GLY A 264 -18.23 -21.83 -22.98
C GLY A 264 -17.82 -21.55 -21.53
N GLU A 265 -17.10 -20.46 -21.31
CA GLU A 265 -16.84 -19.97 -19.96
C GLU A 265 -18.04 -19.16 -19.54
N CYS A 266 -18.74 -19.59 -18.48
CA CYS A 266 -19.94 -18.99 -17.89
C CYS A 266 -19.62 -18.60 -16.44
N GLU A 267 -19.99 -17.38 -16.00
CA GLU A 267 -19.79 -16.88 -14.61
C GLU A 267 -20.68 -17.58 -13.58
#